data_AF-A0A1D9MML8-F1
#
_entry.id   AF-A0A1D9MML8-F1
#
_cell.length_a   1.000
_cell.length_b   1.000
_cell.length_c   1.000
_cell.angle_alpha   90.00
_cell.angle_beta   90.00
_cell.angle_gamma   90.00
#
_symmetry.space_group_name_H-M   'P 1'
#
loop_
_entity.id
_entity.type
_entity.pdbx_description
1 polymer ?
#
loop_
_entity_poly.entity_id
_entity_poly.type
_entity_poly.pdbx_seq_one_letter_code
_entity_poly.pdbx_strand_id
1 'polypeptide(L)'
;MIGRWEDSNQGTFLTLGKERQQALMEWISADLTHGRDWCSKTSYGLKHLFERDTGHYVTNAQFKDAMIISGYQPKNIKALNHCYRLHPLSPAFNPERH
;
A
#
# COMPACT_ATOMS: atom_id res chain seq x y z
N MET A 1 8.10 7.77 -12.47
CA MET A 1 6.77 8.04 -13.06
C MET A 1 5.79 7.11 -12.36
N ILE A 2 4.80 7.65 -11.65
CA ILE A 2 3.74 6.88 -10.97
C ILE A 2 2.91 6.16 -12.05
N GLY A 3 2.44 4.93 -11.79
CA GLY A 3 1.50 4.23 -12.67
C GLY A 3 2.05 3.47 -13.90
N ARG A 4 3.37 3.33 -14.08
CA ARG A 4 3.97 2.44 -15.12
C ARG A 4 4.70 1.27 -14.47
N TRP A 5 3.93 0.40 -13.83
CA TRP A 5 4.40 -0.85 -13.23
C TRP A 5 4.27 -2.00 -14.22
N GLU A 6 5.05 -3.07 -14.08
CA GLU A 6 4.86 -4.26 -14.93
C GLU A 6 3.43 -4.85 -14.83
N ASP A 7 2.72 -4.59 -13.72
CA ASP A 7 1.33 -4.96 -13.47
C ASP A 7 0.32 -3.80 -13.62
N SER A 8 0.70 -2.66 -14.22
CA SER A 8 -0.18 -1.47 -14.35
C SER A 8 -1.34 -1.63 -15.32
N ASN A 9 -1.44 -2.76 -16.02
CA ASN A 9 -2.57 -3.06 -16.92
C ASN A 9 -3.93 -3.06 -16.20
N GLN A 10 -3.94 -3.04 -14.87
CA GLN A 10 -5.14 -3.03 -14.03
C GLN A 10 -5.48 -1.64 -13.45
N GLY A 11 -4.86 -0.58 -13.95
CA GLY A 11 -5.15 0.82 -13.55
C GLY A 11 -4.20 1.40 -12.51
N THR A 12 -4.37 2.70 -12.24
CA THR A 12 -3.56 3.52 -11.33
C THR A 12 -4.41 4.00 -10.15
N PHE A 13 -3.79 4.59 -9.12
CA PHE A 13 -4.56 5.16 -8.00
C PHE A 13 -5.67 6.12 -8.45
N LEU A 14 -5.41 6.93 -9.47
CA LEU A 14 -6.37 7.91 -10.00
C LEU A 14 -7.59 7.28 -10.69
N THR A 15 -7.53 6.00 -11.06
CA THR A 15 -8.67 5.29 -11.65
C THR A 15 -9.63 4.74 -10.58
N LEU A 16 -9.27 4.80 -9.30
CA LEU A 16 -10.17 4.44 -8.21
C LEU A 16 -11.30 5.47 -8.06
N GLY A 17 -12.48 5.03 -7.66
CA GLY A 17 -13.54 5.94 -7.21
C GLY A 17 -13.12 6.72 -5.96
N LYS A 18 -13.67 7.93 -5.76
CA LYS A 18 -13.27 8.84 -4.67
C LYS A 18 -13.32 8.19 -3.28
N GLU A 19 -14.35 7.40 -3.01
CA GLU A 19 -14.49 6.64 -1.76
C GLU A 19 -13.29 5.72 -1.50
N ARG A 20 -12.88 4.92 -2.50
CA ARG A 20 -11.74 4.00 -2.36
C ARG A 20 -10.41 4.73 -2.30
N GLN A 21 -10.27 5.84 -3.02
CA GLN A 21 -9.08 6.70 -2.90
C GLN A 21 -8.95 7.21 -1.46
N GLN A 22 -10.03 7.74 -0.90
CA GLN A 22 -10.06 8.27 0.45
C GLN A 22 -9.76 7.17 1.48
N ALA A 23 -10.49 6.05 1.44
CA ALA A 23 -10.27 4.94 2.36
C ALA A 23 -8.83 4.42 2.32
N LEU A 24 -8.23 4.31 1.13
CA LEU A 24 -6.84 3.86 0.99
C LEU A 24 -5.84 4.86 1.58
N MET A 25 -6.02 6.17 1.34
CA MET A 25 -5.14 7.20 1.87
C MET A 25 -5.27 7.32 3.40
N GLU A 26 -6.50 7.25 3.92
CA GLU A 26 -6.77 7.27 5.35
C GLU A 26 -6.13 6.05 6.03
N TRP A 27 -6.34 4.85 5.51
CA TRP A 27 -5.72 3.63 6.03
C TRP A 27 -4.19 3.69 5.99
N ILE A 28 -3.57 4.13 4.88
CA ILE A 28 -2.11 4.28 4.82
C ILE A 28 -1.60 5.26 5.89
N SER A 29 -2.30 6.38 6.09
CA SER A 29 -1.88 7.40 7.07
C SER A 29 -2.08 6.97 8.52
N ALA A 30 -3.15 6.23 8.81
CA ALA A 30 -3.50 5.79 10.15
C ALA A 30 -2.75 4.52 10.56
N ASP A 31 -2.52 3.61 9.62
CA ASP A 31 -2.14 2.23 9.93
C ASP A 31 -0.72 1.84 9.52
N LEU A 32 -0.06 2.66 8.70
CA LEU A 32 1.34 2.50 8.36
C LEU A 32 2.17 3.61 8.99
N THR A 33 3.26 3.21 9.65
CA THR A 33 4.23 4.14 10.22
C THR A 33 5.57 3.94 9.54
N HIS A 34 6.27 5.03 9.21
CA HIS A 34 7.62 4.97 8.68
C HIS A 34 8.56 4.22 9.64
N GLY A 35 9.27 3.23 9.12
CA GLY A 35 10.27 2.45 9.85
C GLY A 35 11.70 2.76 9.42
N ARG A 36 12.66 2.17 10.14
CA ARG A 36 14.08 2.17 9.73
C ARG A 36 14.41 0.98 8.85
N ASP A 37 13.86 -0.18 9.18
CA ASP A 37 14.15 -1.46 8.54
C ASP A 37 13.16 -1.81 7.45
N TRP A 38 13.59 -2.66 6.52
CA TRP A 38 12.73 -3.17 5.46
C TRP A 38 11.70 -4.15 6.02
N CYS A 39 10.42 -3.85 5.79
CA CYS A 39 9.34 -4.75 6.16
C CYS A 39 9.37 -6.02 5.30
N SER A 40 9.06 -7.17 5.91
CA SER A 40 8.90 -8.44 5.19
C SER A 40 7.62 -8.50 4.36
N LYS A 41 6.59 -7.72 4.72
CA LYS A 41 5.35 -7.59 3.94
C LYS A 41 5.59 -6.64 2.76
N THR A 42 5.34 -7.15 1.57
CA THR A 42 5.42 -6.38 0.32
C THR A 42 4.11 -5.64 0.07
N SER A 43 4.06 -4.79 -0.96
CA SER A 43 2.84 -4.12 -1.44
C SER A 43 1.66 -5.08 -1.61
N TYR A 44 1.92 -6.31 -2.05
CA TYR A 44 0.90 -7.35 -2.20
C TYR A 44 0.37 -7.83 -0.85
N GLY A 45 1.24 -8.00 0.15
CA GLY A 45 0.79 -8.33 1.51
C GLY A 45 0.03 -7.17 2.15
N LEU A 46 0.52 -5.94 1.97
CA LEU A 46 -0.09 -4.74 2.53
C LEU A 46 -1.47 -4.44 1.93
N LYS A 47 -1.65 -4.62 0.61
CA LYS A 47 -2.97 -4.43 -0.03
C LYS A 47 -4.02 -5.39 0.53
N HIS A 48 -3.61 -6.62 0.88
CA HIS A 48 -4.51 -7.60 1.48
C HIS A 48 -4.87 -7.24 2.92
N LEU A 49 -3.96 -6.63 3.68
CA LEU A 49 -4.30 -6.06 4.99
C LEU A 49 -5.31 -4.92 4.85
N PHE A 50 -5.10 -4.02 3.89
CA PHE A 50 -6.06 -2.95 3.59
C PHE A 50 -7.44 -3.51 3.21
N GLU A 51 -7.49 -4.47 2.28
CA GLU A 51 -8.74 -5.09 1.82
C GLU A 51 -9.48 -5.79 2.96
N ARG A 52 -8.74 -6.49 3.82
CA ARG A 52 -9.27 -7.13 5.03
C ARG A 52 -9.81 -6.12 6.04
N ASP A 53 -9.09 -5.02 6.27
CA ASP A 53 -9.43 -4.04 7.31
C ASP A 53 -10.58 -3.10 6.87
N THR A 54 -10.75 -2.88 5.57
CA THR A 54 -11.72 -1.90 5.03
C THR A 54 -12.84 -2.51 4.19
N GLY A 55 -12.69 -3.75 3.72
CA GLY A 55 -13.58 -4.39 2.74
C GLY A 55 -13.44 -3.86 1.32
N HIS A 56 -12.56 -2.88 1.06
CA HIS A 56 -12.35 -2.33 -0.26
C HIS A 56 -11.24 -3.05 -1.03
N TYR A 57 -11.55 -3.45 -2.27
CA TYR A 57 -10.56 -4.04 -3.16
C TYR A 57 -9.76 -2.95 -3.90
N VAL A 58 -8.43 -3.12 -3.90
CA VAL A 58 -7.50 -2.40 -4.78
C VAL A 58 -6.48 -3.34 -5.41
N THR A 59 -6.03 -2.99 -6.62
CA THR A 59 -4.96 -3.71 -7.30
C THR A 59 -3.61 -3.38 -6.66
N ASN A 60 -2.62 -4.25 -6.88
CA ASN A 60 -1.26 -4.00 -6.39
C ASN A 60 -0.67 -2.72 -7.02
N ALA A 61 -0.96 -2.44 -8.29
CA ALA A 61 -0.57 -1.21 -8.97
C ALA A 61 -1.15 0.05 -8.30
N GLN A 62 -2.46 0.04 -8.01
CA GLN A 62 -3.15 1.12 -7.29
C GLN A 62 -2.59 1.34 -5.88
N PHE A 63 -2.32 0.26 -5.15
CA PHE A 63 -1.71 0.33 -3.84
C PHE A 63 -0.30 0.92 -3.89
N LYS A 64 0.53 0.50 -4.85
CA LYS A 64 1.89 1.04 -5.05
C LYS A 64 1.89 2.54 -5.34
N ASP A 65 0.95 3.01 -6.17
CA ASP A 65 0.77 4.42 -6.43
C ASP A 65 0.41 5.20 -5.16
N ALA A 66 -0.55 4.71 -4.37
CA ALA A 66 -0.97 5.34 -3.12
C ALA A 66 0.18 5.43 -2.10
N MET A 67 1.01 4.38 -2.00
CA MET A 67 2.20 4.40 -1.14
C MET A 67 3.18 5.51 -1.54
N ILE A 68 3.44 5.69 -2.84
CA ILE A 68 4.32 6.75 -3.35
C ILE A 68 3.72 8.13 -3.08
N ILE A 69 2.42 8.31 -3.33
CA ILE A 69 1.69 9.55 -3.04
C ILE A 69 1.77 9.89 -1.54
N SER A 70 1.72 8.86 -0.68
CA SER A 70 1.85 8.99 0.78
C SER A 70 3.29 9.16 1.27
N GLY A 71 4.26 9.30 0.37
CA GLY A 71 5.67 9.56 0.72
C GLY A 71 6.54 8.32 0.98
N TYR A 72 6.00 7.11 0.80
CA TYR A 72 6.79 5.89 0.95
C TYR A 72 7.59 5.56 -0.31
N GLN A 73 8.87 5.23 -0.12
CA GLN A 73 9.77 4.85 -1.20
C GLN A 73 9.97 3.33 -1.22
N PRO A 74 9.77 2.66 -2.38
CA PRO A 74 10.01 1.23 -2.50
C PRO A 74 11.51 0.93 -2.54
N LYS A 75 11.92 -0.23 -2.00
CA LYS A 75 13.30 -0.74 -2.08
C LYS A 75 13.79 -0.85 -3.51
N ASN A 76 12.93 -1.33 -4.40
CA ASN A 76 13.17 -1.46 -5.83
C ASN A 76 11.88 -1.09 -6.56
N ILE A 77 11.92 0.05 -7.26
CA ILE A 77 10.78 0.60 -8.00
C ILE A 77 10.40 -0.23 -9.25
N LYS A 78 11.27 -1.13 -9.69
CA LYS A 78 11.00 -2.04 -10.82
C LYS A 78 10.46 -3.40 -10.36
N ALA A 79 10.37 -3.65 -9.05
CA ALA A 79 9.89 -4.92 -8.56
C ALA A 79 8.37 -5.04 -8.73
N LEU A 80 7.89 -6.24 -9.05
CA LEU A 80 6.45 -6.55 -9.09
C LEU A 80 5.78 -6.22 -7.75
N ASN A 81 6.41 -6.67 -6.66
CA ASN A 81 5.98 -6.44 -5.28
C ASN A 81 6.98 -5.54 -4.56
N HIS A 82 6.53 -4.36 -4.13
CA HIS A 82 7.41 -3.37 -3.49
C HIS A 82 7.60 -3.68 -1.99
N CYS A 83 8.84 -3.64 -1.50
CA CYS A 83 9.11 -3.61 -0.06
C CYS A 83 9.28 -2.16 0.39
N TYR A 84 8.80 -1.83 1.59
CA TYR A 84 8.89 -0.49 2.18
C TYR A 84 9.56 -0.54 3.55
N ARG A 85 10.06 0.59 4.01
CA ARG A 85 10.53 0.74 5.39
C ARG A 85 9.35 1.10 6.29
N LEU A 86 8.85 0.11 7.02
CA LEU A 86 7.68 0.25 7.90
C LEU A 86 8.05 -0.14 9.31
N HIS A 87 7.50 0.59 10.29
CA HIS A 87 7.76 0.29 11.69
C HIS A 87 7.06 -1.02 12.08
N PRO A 88 7.71 -1.94 12.83
CA PRO A 88 7.08 -3.21 13.24
C PRO A 88 5.80 -3.03 14.07
N LEU A 89 5.67 -1.90 14.76
CA LEU A 89 4.46 -1.54 15.52
C LEU A 89 3.43 -0.74 14.72
N SER A 90 3.53 -0.71 13.38
CA SER A 90 2.47 -0.10 12.55
C SER A 90 1.14 -0.80 12.86
N PRO A 91 0.04 -0.05 13.12
CA PRO A 91 -1.24 -0.66 13.52
C PRO A 91 -1.75 -1.76 12.58
N ALA A 92 -1.46 -1.67 11.27
CA ALA A 92 -1.79 -2.70 10.28
C ALA A 92 -1.23 -4.10 10.62
N PHE A 93 -0.19 -4.19 11.47
CA PHE A 93 0.48 -5.44 11.84
C PHE A 93 0.00 -6.02 13.16
N ASN A 94 -0.89 -5.34 13.88
CA ASN A 94 -1.41 -5.85 15.14
C ASN A 94 -2.24 -7.13 14.89
N PRO A 95 -1.86 -8.29 15.48
CA PRO A 95 -2.61 -9.53 15.31
C PRO A 95 -4.00 -9.51 15.95
N GLU A 96 -4.23 -8.65 16.96
CA GLU A 96 -5.53 -8.50 17.64
C GLU A 96 -6.51 -7.64 16.86
N ARG A 97 -6.07 -7.09 15.72
CA ARG A 97 -6.89 -6.25 14.87
C ARG A 97 -7.80 -7.12 13.98
N HIS A 98 -8.71 -7.89 14.59
CA HIS A 98 -9.86 -8.62 14.00
C HIS A 98 -10.96 -8.82 15.03
#